data_AF-A0A377BQM5-F1
#
_entry.id   AF-A0A377BQM5-F1
#
_cell.length_a   1.000
_cell.length_b   1.000
_cell.length_c   1.000
_cell.angle_alpha   90.00
_cell.angle_beta   90.00
_cell.angle_gamma   90.00
#
_symmetry.space_group_name_H-M   'P 1'
#
loop_
_entity.id
_entity.type
_entity.pdbx_description
1 polymer ?
#
loop_
_entity_poly.entity_id
_entity_poly.type
_entity_poly.pdbx_seq_one_letter_code
_entity_poly.pdbx_strand_id
1 'polypeptide(L)'
;MAQPLWASTMIIAALAGIKVFATGGIGGVHRGAEHTFDISADLQELANTNVTVVCAGAKSILDLGLTTEYLETFGVPLIGYQTKALPAFFCRTSSFDVSIRLDSASEIARAMAVKWQSGLNGGLVVANPIPEQFAMPEESINAAIDQAVAEAEEQGVIGKEVHRSCWRALLS
;
A
#
# COMPACT_ATOMS: atom_id res chain seq x y z
N MET A 1 -21.83 0.51 8.14
CA MET A 1 -21.49 1.29 6.93
C MET A 1 -20.22 0.71 6.36
N ALA A 2 -20.27 0.10 5.17
CA ALA A 2 -19.07 -0.42 4.51
C ALA A 2 -18.15 0.77 4.20
N GLN A 3 -16.94 0.81 4.76
CA GLN A 3 -15.96 1.80 4.32
C GLN A 3 -15.60 1.48 2.87
N PRO A 4 -15.63 2.45 1.94
CA PRO A 4 -15.21 2.20 0.58
C PRO A 4 -13.75 1.73 0.62
N LEU A 5 -13.51 0.55 0.05
CA LEU A 5 -12.16 0.07 -0.21
C LEU A 5 -11.45 1.12 -1.07
N TRP A 6 -10.14 1.26 -0.94
CA TRP A 6 -9.38 2.22 -1.75
C TRP A 6 -9.56 1.92 -3.25
N ALA A 7 -9.78 0.65 -3.59
CA ALA A 7 -10.25 0.19 -4.88
C ALA A 7 -11.48 0.97 -5.42
N SER A 8 -12.56 1.09 -4.63
CA SER A 8 -13.78 1.81 -5.06
C SER A 8 -13.50 3.29 -5.37
N THR A 9 -12.61 3.92 -4.60
CA THR A 9 -12.23 5.32 -4.84
C THR A 9 -11.46 5.46 -6.15
N MET A 10 -10.58 4.51 -6.49
CA MET A 10 -9.86 4.51 -7.77
C MET A 10 -10.81 4.37 -8.96
N ILE A 11 -11.79 3.47 -8.87
CA ILE A 11 -12.84 3.31 -9.91
C ILE A 11 -13.55 4.65 -10.14
N ILE A 12 -14.05 5.26 -9.06
CA ILE A 12 -14.81 6.52 -9.15
C ILE A 12 -13.92 7.66 -9.68
N ALA A 13 -12.67 7.76 -9.23
CA ALA A 13 -11.72 8.74 -9.72
C ALA A 13 -11.47 8.57 -11.22
N ALA A 14 -11.26 7.34 -11.69
CA ALA A 14 -11.07 7.04 -13.11
C ALA A 14 -12.31 7.39 -13.95
N LEU A 15 -13.51 7.07 -13.47
CA LEU A 15 -14.78 7.45 -14.10
C LEU A 15 -14.93 8.98 -14.21
N ALA A 16 -14.43 9.73 -13.23
CA ALA A 16 -14.41 11.19 -13.23
C ALA A 16 -13.23 11.80 -14.00
N GLY A 17 -12.34 10.99 -14.60
CA GLY A 17 -11.14 11.46 -15.30
C GLY A 17 -10.02 11.95 -14.37
N ILE A 18 -10.13 11.72 -13.06
CA ILE A 18 -9.13 12.08 -12.06
C ILE A 18 -8.00 11.04 -12.05
N LYS A 19 -6.76 11.50 -12.15
CA LYS A 19 -5.58 10.62 -12.33
C LYS A 19 -4.70 10.46 -11.11
N VAL A 20 -4.97 11.21 -10.03
CA VAL A 20 -4.18 11.19 -8.80
C VAL A 20 -5.10 11.06 -7.61
N PHE A 21 -4.79 10.12 -6.74
CA PHE A 21 -5.49 9.85 -5.50
C PHE A 21 -4.47 9.77 -4.35
N ALA A 22 -4.68 10.53 -3.27
CA ALA A 22 -3.82 10.49 -2.09
C ALA A 22 -4.54 9.79 -0.93
N THR A 23 -3.83 8.90 -0.24
CA THR A 23 -4.32 8.17 0.94
C THR A 23 -3.18 7.97 1.94
N GLY A 24 -3.48 7.49 3.14
CA GLY A 24 -2.45 7.15 4.12
C GLY A 24 -1.63 5.95 3.66
N GLY A 25 -2.29 4.86 3.31
CA GLY A 25 -1.64 3.58 2.98
C GLY A 25 -2.59 2.72 2.15
N ILE A 26 -2.05 1.97 1.20
CA ILE A 26 -2.84 1.02 0.42
C ILE A 26 -3.17 -0.23 1.24
N GLY A 27 -4.17 -1.02 0.81
CA GLY A 27 -4.24 -2.42 1.19
C GLY A 27 -3.13 -3.23 0.50
N GLY A 28 -3.06 -4.52 0.79
CA GLY A 28 -2.02 -5.38 0.25
C GLY A 28 -2.29 -6.84 0.54
N VAL A 29 -1.23 -7.64 0.49
CA VAL A 29 -1.26 -9.04 0.90
C VAL A 29 -1.20 -9.10 2.43
N HIS A 30 -2.12 -9.82 3.05
CA HIS A 30 -2.10 -9.98 4.51
C HIS A 30 -1.03 -11.00 4.92
N ARG A 31 -0.56 -10.90 6.17
CA ARG A 31 0.32 -11.92 6.75
C ARG A 31 -0.40 -13.27 6.77
N GLY A 32 0.26 -14.35 6.35
CA GLY A 32 -0.34 -15.68 6.24
C GLY A 32 -1.21 -15.92 4.99
N ALA A 33 -1.23 -14.98 4.04
CA ALA A 33 -2.03 -15.09 2.81
C ALA A 33 -1.64 -16.29 1.94
N GLU A 34 -0.45 -16.86 2.08
CA GLU A 34 -0.05 -18.13 1.47
C GLU A 34 -0.93 -19.32 1.87
N HIS A 35 -1.64 -19.21 3.00
CA HIS A 35 -2.60 -20.20 3.49
C HIS A 35 -4.05 -19.71 3.40
N THR A 36 -4.28 -18.41 3.58
CA THR A 36 -5.63 -17.85 3.73
C THR A 36 -6.18 -17.19 2.47
N PHE A 37 -5.31 -16.81 1.53
CA PHE A 37 -5.63 -15.99 0.35
C PHE A 37 -6.29 -14.64 0.70
N ASP A 38 -6.04 -14.10 1.90
CA ASP A 38 -6.52 -12.77 2.29
C ASP A 38 -5.67 -11.68 1.62
N ILE A 39 -6.15 -11.22 0.45
CA ILE A 39 -5.46 -10.28 -0.42
C ILE A 39 -6.41 -9.13 -0.74
N SER A 40 -5.97 -7.90 -0.51
CA SER A 40 -6.80 -6.72 -0.77
C SER A 40 -7.13 -6.57 -2.25
N ALA A 41 -8.40 -6.29 -2.54
CA ALA A 41 -8.86 -5.90 -3.87
C ALA A 41 -8.17 -4.65 -4.43
N ASP A 42 -7.55 -3.82 -3.57
CA ASP A 42 -6.76 -2.66 -3.99
C ASP A 42 -5.63 -3.05 -4.96
N LEU A 43 -5.01 -4.22 -4.79
CA LEU A 43 -3.92 -4.66 -5.67
C LEU A 43 -4.40 -4.99 -7.07
N GLN A 44 -5.58 -5.59 -7.19
CA GLN A 44 -6.22 -5.84 -8.48
C GLN A 44 -6.73 -4.55 -9.12
N GLU A 45 -7.23 -3.61 -8.32
CA GLU A 45 -7.62 -2.31 -8.85
C GLU A 45 -6.40 -1.53 -9.39
N LEU A 46 -5.28 -1.57 -8.67
CA LEU A 46 -4.00 -1.04 -9.13
C LEU A 46 -3.50 -1.71 -10.41
N ALA A 47 -3.76 -3.00 -10.61
CA ALA A 47 -3.39 -3.68 -11.85
C ALA A 47 -4.17 -3.16 -13.08
N ASN A 48 -5.40 -2.65 -12.89
CA ASN A 48 -6.33 -2.44 -14.00
C ASN A 48 -6.75 -0.97 -14.22
N THR A 49 -6.72 -0.12 -13.19
CA THR A 49 -7.31 1.22 -13.25
C THR A 49 -6.27 2.33 -13.29
N ASN A 50 -6.39 3.21 -14.29
CA ASN A 50 -5.43 4.27 -14.61
C ASN A 50 -5.49 5.45 -13.62
N VAL A 51 -5.04 5.22 -12.38
CA VAL A 51 -4.94 6.18 -11.28
C VAL A 51 -3.60 5.98 -10.56
N THR A 52 -2.88 7.08 -10.31
CA THR A 52 -1.70 7.08 -9.43
C THR A 52 -2.15 7.26 -7.99
N VAL A 53 -1.75 6.34 -7.11
CA VAL A 53 -2.03 6.37 -5.69
C VAL A 53 -0.79 6.81 -4.92
N VAL A 54 -0.87 7.96 -4.25
CA VAL A 54 0.19 8.48 -3.37
C VAL A 54 -0.12 8.06 -1.94
N CYS A 55 0.82 7.38 -1.29
CA CYS A 55 0.65 6.85 0.07
C CYS A 55 1.99 6.70 0.81
N ALA A 56 1.96 6.33 2.08
CA ALA A 56 3.14 5.98 2.87
C ALA A 56 3.53 4.48 2.72
N GLY A 57 3.27 3.88 1.55
CA GLY A 57 3.41 2.44 1.31
C GLY A 57 2.14 1.64 1.65
N ALA A 58 2.30 0.33 1.84
CA ALA A 58 1.24 -0.53 2.36
C ALA A 58 1.19 -0.42 3.89
N LYS A 59 0.01 -0.59 4.48
CA LYS A 59 -0.17 -0.49 5.95
C LYS A 59 0.69 -1.52 6.67
N SER A 60 1.26 -1.13 7.81
CA SER A 60 2.28 -1.90 8.53
C SER A 60 1.83 -3.28 9.03
N ILE A 61 0.52 -3.50 9.15
CA ILE A 61 -0.07 -4.81 9.54
C ILE A 61 -0.05 -5.86 8.43
N LEU A 62 0.32 -5.46 7.21
CA LEU A 62 0.34 -6.31 6.02
C LEU A 62 1.71 -6.99 5.85
N ASP A 63 1.77 -7.95 4.94
CA ASP A 63 3.02 -8.53 4.47
C ASP A 63 3.58 -7.69 3.33
N LEU A 64 4.63 -6.92 3.61
CA LEU A 64 5.24 -6.04 2.61
C LEU A 64 5.96 -6.81 1.51
N GLY A 65 6.61 -7.92 1.84
CA GLY A 65 7.35 -8.73 0.87
C GLY A 65 6.43 -9.39 -0.14
N LEU A 66 5.36 -10.03 0.34
CA LEU A 66 4.34 -10.59 -0.55
C LEU A 66 3.61 -9.49 -1.33
N THR A 67 3.41 -8.31 -0.75
CA THR A 67 2.81 -7.17 -1.46
C THR A 67 3.71 -6.66 -2.59
N THR A 68 5.03 -6.56 -2.38
CA THR A 68 5.97 -6.16 -3.44
C THR A 68 5.97 -7.16 -4.58
N GLU A 69 6.04 -8.46 -4.28
CA GLU A 69 6.01 -9.55 -5.27
C GLU A 69 4.69 -9.57 -6.06
N TYR A 70 3.56 -9.30 -5.38
CA TYR A 70 2.25 -9.23 -6.02
C TYR A 70 2.18 -8.06 -7.00
N LEU A 71 2.61 -6.86 -6.59
CA LEU A 71 2.63 -5.69 -7.45
C LEU A 71 3.52 -5.91 -8.69
N GLU A 72 4.69 -6.53 -8.50
CA GLU A 72 5.57 -6.92 -9.61
C GLU A 72 4.87 -7.88 -10.58
N THR A 73 4.28 -8.95 -10.06
CA THR A 73 3.60 -9.99 -10.86
C THR A 73 2.51 -9.41 -11.75
N PHE A 74 1.77 -8.41 -11.24
CA PHE A 74 0.68 -7.74 -11.97
C PHE A 74 1.13 -6.48 -12.72
N GLY A 75 2.44 -6.21 -12.81
CA GLY A 75 2.99 -5.11 -13.61
C GLY A 75 2.64 -3.71 -13.07
N VAL A 76 2.42 -3.58 -11.76
CA VAL A 76 2.13 -2.31 -11.10
C VAL A 76 3.44 -1.65 -10.65
N PRO A 77 3.79 -0.45 -11.16
CA PRO A 77 4.97 0.26 -10.70
C PRO A 77 4.83 0.67 -9.23
N LEU A 78 5.79 0.25 -8.41
CA LEU A 78 5.97 0.70 -7.03
C LEU A 78 7.11 1.72 -7.00
N ILE A 79 6.75 3.01 -6.94
CA ILE A 79 7.67 4.14 -6.99
C ILE A 79 8.00 4.61 -5.58
N GLY A 80 9.27 4.64 -5.21
CA GLY A 80 9.75 5.33 -4.02
C GLY A 80 10.03 6.79 -4.33
N TYR A 81 9.34 7.71 -3.65
CA TYR A 81 9.64 9.14 -3.77
C TYR A 81 10.88 9.48 -2.94
N GLN A 82 11.98 9.80 -3.62
CA GLN A 82 13.28 10.13 -3.02
C GLN A 82 13.90 9.02 -2.14
N THR A 83 13.43 7.78 -2.28
CA THR A 83 13.87 6.61 -1.51
C THR A 83 13.99 5.37 -2.38
N LYS A 84 14.91 4.46 -2.01
CA LYS A 84 14.99 3.10 -2.56
C LYS A 84 14.28 2.07 -1.68
N ALA A 85 14.36 2.25 -0.37
CA ALA A 85 13.61 1.42 0.56
C ALA A 85 12.11 1.76 0.49
N LEU A 86 11.26 0.74 0.52
CA LEU A 86 9.82 0.84 0.65
C LEU A 86 9.46 1.40 2.03
N PRO A 87 8.76 2.54 2.12
CA PRO A 87 8.17 3.01 3.37
C PRO A 87 7.16 2.00 3.93
N ALA A 88 7.24 1.75 5.24
CA ALA A 88 6.36 0.83 5.97
C ALA A 88 5.32 1.60 6.80
N PHE A 89 4.69 2.60 6.18
CA PHE A 89 3.62 3.41 6.73
C PHE A 89 4.03 4.23 7.97
N PHE A 90 4.10 3.65 9.17
CA PHE A 90 4.64 4.32 10.36
C PHE A 90 6.16 4.48 10.35
N CYS A 91 6.86 3.63 9.58
CA CYS A 91 8.30 3.67 9.42
C CYS A 91 8.71 4.23 8.06
N ARG A 92 9.81 4.98 8.04
CA ARG A 92 10.36 5.59 6.83
C ARG A 92 10.97 4.58 5.87
N THR A 93 11.46 3.48 6.42
CA THR A 93 12.15 2.41 5.70
C THR A 93 11.55 1.06 6.08
N SER A 94 11.89 0.05 5.29
CA SER A 94 11.70 -1.37 5.60
C SER A 94 12.87 -2.15 5.01
N SER A 95 12.87 -3.46 5.21
CA SER A 95 13.82 -4.39 4.56
C SER A 95 13.55 -4.62 3.07
N PHE A 96 12.50 -4.02 2.50
CA PHE A 96 12.10 -4.19 1.10
C PHE A 96 12.43 -2.95 0.28
N ASP A 97 12.78 -3.14 -0.98
CA ASP A 97 13.03 -2.06 -1.92
C ASP A 97 11.79 -1.79 -2.79
N VAL A 98 11.67 -0.55 -3.27
CA VAL A 98 10.71 -0.18 -4.32
C VAL A 98 11.23 -0.63 -5.69
N SER A 99 10.32 -0.80 -6.65
CA SER A 99 10.71 -1.14 -8.03
C SER A 99 11.53 -0.04 -8.72
N ILE A 100 11.25 1.23 -8.40
CA ILE A 100 11.96 2.37 -8.96
C ILE A 100 11.96 3.56 -7.99
N ARG A 101 13.10 4.22 -7.85
CA ARG A 101 13.21 5.51 -7.15
C ARG A 101 13.04 6.66 -8.16
N LEU A 102 12.18 7.63 -7.84
CA LEU A 102 12.07 8.90 -8.56
C LEU A 102 12.16 10.05 -7.57
N ASP A 103 12.87 11.12 -7.93
CA ASP A 103 13.22 12.19 -6.99
C ASP A 103 12.31 13.43 -7.10
N SER A 104 11.46 13.50 -8.12
CA SER A 104 10.57 14.62 -8.37
C SER A 104 9.17 14.23 -8.87
N ALA A 105 8.18 15.06 -8.53
CA ALA A 105 6.81 14.91 -9.06
C ALA A 105 6.75 15.01 -10.60
N SER A 106 7.68 15.76 -11.21
CA SER A 106 7.77 15.88 -12.66
C SER A 106 8.16 14.56 -13.33
N GLU A 107 9.08 13.80 -12.74
CA GLU A 107 9.45 12.46 -13.22
C GLU A 107 8.28 11.48 -13.10
N ILE A 108 7.58 11.50 -11.97
CA ILE A 108 6.39 10.67 -11.75
C ILE A 108 5.32 10.97 -12.81
N ALA A 109 5.03 12.26 -13.04
CA ALA A 109 4.06 12.67 -14.06
C ALA A 109 4.47 12.24 -15.48
N ARG A 110 5.77 12.29 -15.82
CA ARG A 110 6.26 11.77 -17.11
C ARG A 110 6.09 10.25 -17.21
N ALA A 111 6.41 9.50 -16.15
CA ALA A 111 6.23 8.05 -16.12
C ALA A 111 4.75 7.67 -16.29
N MET A 112 3.82 8.38 -15.63
CA MET A 112 2.38 8.23 -15.81
C MET A 112 1.96 8.43 -17.28
N ALA A 113 2.42 9.54 -17.88
CA ALA A 113 2.09 9.86 -19.27
C ALA A 113 2.60 8.77 -20.23
N VAL A 114 3.85 8.34 -20.10
CA VAL A 114 4.46 7.30 -20.95
C VAL A 114 3.73 5.97 -20.77
N LYS A 115 3.46 5.52 -19.54
CA LYS A 115 2.75 4.26 -19.27
C LYS A 115 1.41 4.21 -20.01
N TRP A 116 0.57 5.23 -19.81
CA TRP A 116 -0.78 5.23 -20.39
C TRP A 116 -0.81 5.55 -21.89
N GLN A 117 0.11 6.36 -22.42
CA GLN A 117 0.24 6.59 -23.86
C GLN A 117 0.71 5.34 -24.63
N SER A 118 1.51 4.48 -23.99
CA SER A 118 1.92 3.19 -24.53
C SER A 118 0.85 2.10 -24.44
N GLY A 119 -0.37 2.42 -23.96
CA GLY A 119 -1.46 1.46 -23.81
C GLY A 119 -1.32 0.50 -22.63
N LEU A 120 -0.35 0.72 -21.73
CA LEU A 120 -0.18 -0.07 -20.52
C LEU A 120 -1.14 0.42 -19.45
N ASN A 121 -2.33 -0.18 -19.38
CA ASN A 121 -3.32 0.13 -18.35
C ASN A 121 -2.83 -0.26 -16.94
N GLY A 122 -3.57 0.16 -15.92
CA GLY A 122 -3.20 0.03 -14.52
C GLY A 122 -2.66 1.31 -13.91
N GLY A 123 -2.70 1.34 -12.58
CA GLY A 123 -2.26 2.44 -11.75
C GLY A 123 -0.76 2.44 -11.48
N LEU A 124 -0.35 3.35 -10.61
CA LEU A 124 1.00 3.44 -10.09
C LEU A 124 0.90 3.67 -8.58
N VAL A 125 1.78 3.06 -7.79
CA VAL A 125 1.91 3.36 -6.36
C VAL A 125 3.09 4.32 -6.20
N VAL A 126 2.88 5.46 -5.55
CA VAL A 126 3.94 6.38 -5.14
C VAL A 126 4.04 6.31 -3.62
N ALA A 127 5.02 5.55 -3.15
CA ALA A 127 5.35 5.40 -1.75
C ALA A 127 6.24 6.57 -1.30
N ASN A 128 5.65 7.47 -0.53
CA ASN A 128 6.27 8.67 0.02
C ASN A 128 6.54 8.46 1.53
N PRO A 129 7.80 8.41 1.98
CA PRO A 129 8.12 8.20 3.39
C PRO A 129 7.45 9.24 4.30
N ILE A 130 6.96 8.79 5.45
CA ILE A 130 6.50 9.69 6.53
C ILE A 130 7.63 10.67 6.92
N PRO A 131 7.35 11.95 7.24
CA PRO A 131 8.39 12.86 7.72
C PRO A 131 9.09 12.33 8.98
N GLU A 132 10.40 12.55 9.08
CA GLU A 132 11.26 12.06 10.20
C GLU A 132 10.67 12.34 11.58
N GLN A 133 10.17 13.56 11.79
CA GLN A 133 9.60 14.00 13.06
C GLN A 133 8.32 13.26 13.50
N PHE A 134 7.68 12.52 12.60
CA PHE A 134 6.46 11.74 12.87
C PHE A 134 6.68 10.23 12.72
N ALA A 135 7.91 9.81 12.36
CA ALA A 135 8.23 8.40 12.20
C ALA A 135 8.27 7.70 13.56
N MET A 136 7.76 6.47 13.61
CA MET A 136 7.86 5.63 14.80
C MET A 136 9.12 4.76 14.74
N PRO A 137 9.75 4.43 15.89
CA PRO A 137 10.82 3.45 15.95
C PRO A 137 10.34 2.09 15.44
N GLU A 138 11.06 1.52 14.48
CA GLU A 138 10.70 0.27 13.80
C GLU A 138 10.48 -0.89 14.78
N GLU A 139 11.38 -1.07 15.74
CA GLU A 139 11.28 -2.10 16.76
C GLU A 139 9.99 -1.98 17.61
N SER A 140 9.65 -0.75 18.02
CA SER A 140 8.47 -0.50 18.86
C SER A 140 7.17 -0.75 18.11
N ILE A 141 7.07 -0.30 16.85
CA ILE A 141 5.83 -0.47 16.09
C ILE A 141 5.67 -1.90 15.60
N ASN A 142 6.75 -2.59 15.22
CA ASN A 142 6.70 -3.99 14.84
C ASN A 142 6.23 -4.87 16.00
N ALA A 143 6.75 -4.65 17.21
CA ALA A 143 6.29 -5.37 18.40
C ALA A 143 4.78 -5.18 18.65
N ALA A 144 4.28 -3.95 18.51
CA ALA A 144 2.85 -3.66 18.66
C ALA A 144 1.99 -4.29 17.56
N ILE A 145 2.48 -4.32 16.32
CA ILE A 145 1.81 -4.97 15.19
C ILE A 145 1.77 -6.49 15.40
N ASP A 146 2.88 -7.10 15.78
CA ASP A 146 2.98 -8.54 15.97
C ASP A 146 2.03 -9.00 17.08
N GLN A 147 1.97 -8.25 18.19
CA GLN A 147 1.01 -8.47 19.27
C GLN A 147 -0.44 -8.37 18.76
N ALA A 148 -0.77 -7.29 18.04
CA ALA A 148 -2.13 -7.05 17.56
C ALA A 148 -2.60 -8.11 16.53
N VAL A 149 -1.69 -8.59 15.68
CA VAL A 149 -1.97 -9.67 14.73
C VAL A 149 -2.20 -10.99 15.47
N ALA A 150 -1.35 -11.33 16.44
CA ALA A 150 -1.51 -12.55 17.24
C ALA A 150 -2.84 -12.55 18.03
N GLU A 151 -3.21 -11.41 18.63
CA GLU A 151 -4.49 -11.27 19.33
C GLU A 151 -5.70 -11.41 18.38
N ALA A 152 -5.61 -10.87 17.17
CA ALA A 152 -6.66 -11.02 16.17
C ALA A 152 -6.84 -12.48 15.73
N GLU A 153 -5.73 -13.22 15.58
CA GLU A 153 -5.74 -14.65 15.29
C GLU A 153 -6.34 -15.48 16.42
N GLU A 154 -5.96 -15.22 17.68
CA GLU A 154 -6.51 -15.90 18.86
C GLU A 154 -8.02 -15.68 19.00
N GLN A 155 -8.49 -14.48 18.65
CA GLN A 155 -9.91 -14.12 18.67
C GLN A 155 -10.68 -14.65 17.44
N GLY A 156 -10.02 -15.32 16.50
CA GLY A 156 -10.64 -15.84 15.28
C GLY A 156 -11.19 -14.74 14.36
N VAL A 157 -10.61 -13.54 14.42
CA VAL A 157 -10.98 -12.44 13.53
C VAL A 157 -10.43 -12.74 12.14
N ILE A 158 -11.27 -12.63 11.10
CA ILE A 158 -10.89 -12.98 9.72
C ILE A 158 -11.25 -11.87 8.73
N GLY A 159 -10.53 -11.84 7.61
CA GLY A 159 -10.74 -10.92 6.51
C GLY A 159 -10.66 -9.45 6.94
N LYS A 160 -11.59 -8.63 6.43
CA LYS A 160 -11.61 -7.18 6.66
C LYS A 160 -11.66 -6.74 8.14
N GLU A 161 -12.14 -7.60 9.04
CA GLU A 161 -12.21 -7.25 10.46
C GLU A 161 -10.83 -7.36 11.14
N VAL A 162 -9.89 -8.16 10.62
CA VAL A 162 -8.51 -8.24 11.15
C VAL A 162 -7.86 -6.88 11.10
N HIS A 163 -7.93 -6.26 9.91
CA HIS A 163 -7.43 -4.91 9.71
C HIS A 163 -8.01 -3.93 10.73
N ARG A 164 -9.32 -3.99 10.98
CA ARG A 164 -9.99 -3.07 11.91
C ARG A 164 -9.61 -3.34 13.36
N SER A 165 -9.44 -4.60 13.74
CA SER A 165 -9.03 -5.01 15.08
C SER A 165 -7.61 -4.53 15.37
N CYS A 166 -6.65 -4.86 14.51
CA CYS A 166 -5.26 -4.47 14.71
C CYS A 166 -5.08 -2.95 14.75
N TRP A 167 -5.80 -2.22 13.90
CA TRP A 167 -5.77 -0.76 13.92
C TRP A 167 -6.33 -0.14 15.20
N ARG A 168 -7.32 -0.76 15.86
CA ARG A 168 -7.81 -0.28 17.15
C ARG A 168 -6.78 -0.52 18.25
N ALA A 169 -6.14 -1.69 18.25
CA ALA A 169 -5.09 -2.04 19.21
C ALA A 169 -3.87 -1.12 19.08
N LEU A 170 -3.48 -0.76 17.86
CA LEU A 170 -2.35 0.15 17.62
C LEU A 170 -2.62 1.60 18.04
N LEU A 171 -3.87 1.98 18.25
CA LEU A 171 -4.29 3.35 18.58
C LEU A 171 -4.78 3.51 20.03
N SER A 172 -4.81 2.43 20.82
CA SER A 172 -5.18 2.42 22.23
C SER A 172 -3.97 2.59 23.14
#